data_AF-A0A8H3XAS1-F1
#
_entry.id   AF-A0A8H3XAS1-F1
#
_cell.length_a   1.000
_cell.length_b   1.000
_cell.length_c   1.000
_cell.angle_alpha   90.00
_cell.angle_beta   90.00
_cell.angle_gamma   90.00
#
_symmetry.space_group_name_H-M   'P 1'
#
loop_
_entity.id
_entity.type
_entity.pdbx_description
1 polymer ?
#
loop_
_entity_poly.entity_id
_entity_poly.type
_entity_poly.pdbx_seq_one_letter_code
_entity_poly.pdbx_strand_id
1 'polypeptide(L)'
;MGSNPQNRPTAEYVYSKINQWKTILVSENLTDEELDIKKKFIDSDRIIKQTTLKSLSIFQNKYCSALIDVPKIIERLKVSTKVSHSIPGVYLNDY
;
A
#
# COMPACT_ATOMS: atom_id res chain seq x y z
N MET A 1 6.44 -19.31 -4.48
CA MET A 1 5.24 -19.79 -5.19
C MET A 1 5.54 -21.16 -5.76
N GLY A 2 4.63 -22.12 -5.63
CA GLY A 2 4.83 -23.46 -6.21
C GLY A 2 5.10 -23.37 -7.71
N SER A 3 6.16 -24.03 -8.17
CA SER A 3 6.62 -23.97 -9.55
C SER A 3 5.60 -24.55 -10.54
N ASN A 4 4.75 -25.49 -10.07
CA ASN A 4 3.66 -26.07 -10.84
C ASN A 4 2.37 -25.22 -10.71
N PRO A 5 1.86 -24.63 -11.79
CA PRO A 5 0.60 -23.89 -11.78
C PRO A 5 -0.61 -24.71 -11.34
N GLN A 6 -0.65 -26.01 -11.60
CA GLN A 6 -1.78 -26.88 -11.23
C GLN A 6 -1.92 -27.07 -9.72
N ASN A 7 -0.84 -26.87 -8.97
CA ASN A 7 -0.85 -26.97 -7.50
C ASN A 7 -1.25 -25.65 -6.82
N ARG A 8 -1.57 -24.61 -7.61
CA ARG A 8 -2.00 -23.34 -7.03
C ARG A 8 -3.40 -23.51 -6.44
N PRO A 9 -3.66 -22.90 -5.27
CA PRO A 9 -4.99 -22.92 -4.70
C PRO A 9 -6.00 -22.23 -5.61
N THR A 10 -7.25 -22.67 -5.53
CA THR A 10 -8.37 -22.01 -6.21
C THR A 10 -8.61 -20.62 -5.62
N ALA A 11 -9.26 -19.74 -6.39
CA ALA A 11 -9.63 -18.41 -5.91
C ALA A 11 -10.53 -18.48 -4.67
N GLU A 12 -11.45 -19.45 -4.62
CA GLU A 12 -12.32 -19.70 -3.47
C GLU A 12 -11.52 -20.10 -2.22
N TYR A 13 -10.53 -20.99 -2.37
CA TYR A 13 -9.65 -21.36 -1.26
C TYR A 13 -8.87 -20.15 -0.75
N VAL A 14 -8.32 -19.33 -1.64
CA VAL A 14 -7.59 -18.11 -1.25
C VAL A 14 -8.53 -17.14 -0.53
N TYR A 15 -9.74 -16.92 -1.05
CA TYR A 15 -10.74 -16.04 -0.45
C TYR A 15 -11.12 -16.49 0.97
N SER A 16 -11.38 -17.78 1.16
CA SER A 16 -11.70 -18.32 2.50
C SER A 16 -10.55 -18.14 3.49
N LYS A 17 -9.30 -18.36 3.07
CA LYS A 17 -8.11 -18.11 3.91
C LYS A 17 -7.93 -16.64 4.27
N ILE A 18 -8.16 -15.73 3.33
CA ILE A 18 -8.10 -14.28 3.61
C ILE A 18 -9.15 -13.89 4.66
N ASN A 19 -10.38 -14.41 4.55
CA ASN A 19 -11.42 -14.13 5.54
C ASN A 19 -11.08 -14.71 6.91
N GLN A 20 -10.53 -15.92 6.96
CA GLN A 20 -10.03 -16.51 8.20
C GLN A 20 -8.96 -15.61 8.86
N TRP A 21 -7.99 -15.12 8.08
CA TRP A 21 -6.96 -14.22 8.60
C TRP A 21 -7.50 -12.89 9.08
N LYS A 22 -8.51 -12.31 8.39
CA LYS A 22 -9.18 -11.10 8.85
C LYS A 22 -9.81 -11.29 10.22
N THR A 23 -10.48 -12.42 10.44
CA THR A 23 -11.04 -12.78 11.75
C THR A 23 -9.93 -12.88 12.80
N ILE A 24 -8.84 -13.60 12.51
CA ILE A 24 -7.69 -13.74 13.43
C ILE A 24 -7.11 -12.39 13.84
N LEU A 25 -7.01 -11.43 12.90
CA LEU A 25 -6.44 -10.11 13.20
C LEU A 25 -7.28 -9.33 14.23
N VAL A 26 -8.60 -9.49 14.24
CA VAL A 26 -9.51 -8.77 15.16
C VAL A 26 -9.87 -9.54 16.42
N SER A 27 -9.64 -10.85 16.47
CA SER A 27 -9.94 -11.70 17.63
C SER A 27 -8.95 -11.48 18.79
N GLU A 28 -9.45 -11.63 20.01
CA GLU A 28 -8.68 -11.56 21.27
C GLU A 28 -8.27 -12.95 21.76
N ASN A 29 -9.15 -13.95 21.63
CA ASN A 29 -8.90 -15.33 22.00
C ASN A 29 -8.40 -16.11 20.79
N LEU A 30 -7.10 -16.33 20.73
CA LEU A 30 -6.43 -17.02 19.63
C LEU A 30 -5.76 -18.29 20.15
N THR A 31 -5.75 -19.32 19.31
CA THR A 31 -4.85 -20.46 19.49
C THR A 31 -3.39 -20.03 19.24
N ASP A 32 -2.44 -20.84 19.70
CA ASP A 32 -1.00 -20.56 19.49
C ASP A 32 -0.63 -20.41 18.00
N GLU A 33 -1.25 -21.22 17.13
CA GLU A 33 -1.06 -21.15 15.67
C GLU A 33 -1.60 -19.84 15.09
N GLU A 34 -2.81 -19.43 15.50
CA GLU A 34 -3.41 -18.18 15.02
C GLU A 34 -2.65 -16.95 15.54
N LEU A 35 -2.11 -17.04 16.76
CA LEU A 35 -1.27 -16.00 17.34
C LEU A 35 0.03 -15.83 16.53
N ASP A 36 0.65 -16.93 16.08
CA ASP A 36 1.82 -16.87 15.19
C ASP A 36 1.49 -16.18 13.86
N ILE A 37 0.34 -16.50 13.26
CA ILE A 37 -0.14 -15.81 12.05
C ILE A 37 -0.32 -14.31 12.31
N LYS A 38 -0.99 -13.91 13.40
CA LYS A 38 -1.19 -12.51 13.77
C LYS A 38 0.14 -11.76 13.95
N LYS A 39 1.11 -12.39 14.65
CA LYS A 39 2.47 -11.85 14.83
C LYS A 39 3.17 -11.61 13.50
N LYS A 40 3.12 -12.57 12.57
CA LYS A 40 3.71 -12.43 11.22
C LYS A 40 3.13 -11.25 10.44
N PHE A 41 1.83 -11.00 10.53
CA PHE A 41 1.21 -9.82 9.90
C PHE A 41 1.68 -8.51 10.54
N ILE A 42 1.75 -8.44 11.88
CA ILE A 42 2.24 -7.26 12.60
C ILE A 42 3.70 -6.96 12.26
N ASP A 43 4.56 -7.99 12.24
CA ASP A 43 5.96 -7.84 11.88
C ASP A 43 6.12 -7.40 10.42
N SER A 44 5.32 -7.96 9.51
CA SER A 44 5.32 -7.55 8.11
C SER A 44 4.87 -6.09 7.94
N ASP A 45 3.83 -5.66 8.64
CA ASP A 45 3.37 -4.26 8.63
C ASP A 45 4.44 -3.31 9.17
N ARG A 46 5.15 -3.69 10.25
CA ARG A 46 6.31 -2.95 10.76
C ARG A 46 7.39 -2.82 9.69
N ILE A 47 7.74 -3.92 9.02
CA ILE A 47 8.74 -3.91 7.94
C ILE A 47 8.29 -3.03 6.79
N ILE A 48 7.05 -3.15 6.30
CA ILE A 48 6.53 -2.35 5.19
C ILE A 48 6.60 -0.86 5.51
N LYS A 49 6.16 -0.47 6.71
CA LYS A 49 6.22 0.92 7.20
C LYS A 49 7.65 1.44 7.25
N GLN A 50 8.61 0.62 7.69
CA GLN A 50 10.04 0.98 7.73
C GLN A 50 10.69 0.98 6.34
N THR A 51 10.24 0.12 5.44
CA THR A 51 10.78 -0.02 4.07
C THR A 51 10.44 1.21 3.21
N THR A 52 9.60 2.13 3.72
CA THR A 52 9.37 3.52 3.26
C THR A 52 9.78 3.77 1.82
N LEU A 53 8.92 3.50 0.82
CA LEU A 53 8.84 4.14 -0.52
C LEU A 53 10.13 4.50 -1.31
N LYS A 54 11.33 4.10 -0.87
CA LYS A 54 12.63 4.50 -1.41
C LYS A 54 12.78 3.91 -2.80
N SER A 55 12.23 2.72 -3.05
CA SER A 55 12.20 2.13 -4.38
C SER A 55 11.34 2.93 -5.35
N LEU A 56 10.16 3.43 -4.94
CA LEU A 56 9.26 4.16 -5.82
C LEU A 56 9.84 5.51 -6.28
N SER A 57 10.63 6.19 -5.44
CA SER A 57 11.34 7.41 -5.85
C SER A 57 12.39 7.17 -6.95
N ILE A 58 13.00 5.98 -6.99
CA ILE A 58 13.99 5.58 -8.01
C ILE A 58 13.30 5.22 -9.33
N PHE A 59 12.05 4.74 -9.29
CA PHE A 59 11.30 4.31 -10.47
C PHE A 59 10.44 5.39 -11.15
N GLN A 60 10.28 6.58 -10.56
CA GLN A 60 9.48 7.66 -11.16
C GLN A 60 9.95 8.07 -12.57
N ASN A 61 11.21 7.86 -12.91
CA ASN A 61 11.77 8.17 -14.23
C ASN A 61 11.75 7.00 -15.23
N LYS A 62 11.19 5.83 -14.87
CA LYS A 62 11.26 4.60 -15.68
C LYS A 62 9.93 4.10 -16.25
N TYR A 63 8.83 4.82 -16.03
CA TYR A 63 7.56 4.49 -16.67
C TYR A 63 7.56 5.01 -18.10
N CYS A 64 7.91 4.16 -19.06
CA CYS A 64 7.67 4.39 -20.49
C CYS A 64 6.51 3.52 -20.95
N SER A 65 5.57 4.11 -21.70
CA SER A 65 4.49 3.40 -22.38
C SER A 65 4.49 3.83 -23.84
N ALA A 66 4.31 2.88 -24.75
CA ALA A 66 4.10 3.20 -26.17
C ALA A 66 2.74 3.87 -26.43
N LEU A 67 1.79 3.72 -25.50
CA LEU A 67 0.41 4.19 -25.63
C LEU A 67 0.13 5.47 -24.85
N ILE A 68 0.92 5.77 -23.83
CA ILE A 68 0.68 6.88 -22.91
C ILE A 68 1.96 7.67 -22.73
N ASP A 69 1.90 8.97 -23.04
CA ASP A 69 3.00 9.92 -22.86
C ASP A 69 3.14 10.32 -21.39
N VAL A 70 3.83 9.45 -20.64
CA VAL A 70 4.08 9.62 -19.20
C VAL A 70 4.82 10.93 -18.88
N PRO A 71 5.89 11.34 -19.60
CA PRO A 71 6.55 12.63 -19.37
C PRO A 71 5.60 13.83 -19.40
N LYS A 72 4.73 13.90 -20.40
CA LYS A 72 3.77 15.02 -20.57
C LYS A 72 2.72 15.08 -19.46
N ILE A 73 2.30 13.92 -18.93
CA ILE A 73 1.40 13.86 -17.78
C ILE A 73 2.11 14.37 -16.53
N ILE A 74 3.35 13.93 -16.28
CA ILE A 74 4.14 14.37 -15.12
C ILE A 74 4.37 15.89 -15.14
N GLU A 75 4.67 16.47 -16.31
CA GLU A 75 4.86 17.92 -16.47
C GLU A 75 3.61 18.71 -16.06
N ARG A 76 2.43 18.29 -16.55
CA ARG A 76 1.14 18.93 -16.20
C ARG A 76 0.86 18.88 -14.70
N LEU A 77 1.18 17.77 -14.05
CA LEU A 77 1.01 17.61 -12.60
C LEU A 77 1.95 18.52 -11.80
N LYS A 78 3.20 18.71 -12.26
CA LYS A 78 4.18 19.62 -11.62
C LYS A 78 3.78 21.09 -11.75
N VAL A 79 3.15 21.50 -12.84
CA VAL A 79 2.66 22.88 -13.01
C VAL A 79 1.43 23.13 -12.14
N SER A 80 0.53 22.15 -12.02
CA SER A 80 -0.67 22.26 -11.19
C SER A 80 -0.36 22.45 -9.69
N THR A 81 0.77 21.93 -9.20
CA THR A 81 1.19 22.08 -7.79
C THR A 81 1.78 23.46 -7.48
N LYS A 82 2.19 24.24 -8.48
CA LYS A 82 2.72 25.60 -8.28
C LYS A 82 1.64 26.68 -8.13
N VAL A 83 0.37 26.36 -8.42
CA VAL A 83 -0.73 27.35 -8.42
C VAL A 83 -1.48 27.41 -7.07
N SER A 84 -1.25 26.47 -6.15
CA SER A 84 -1.88 26.49 -4.83
C SER A 84 -0.99 27.12 -3.75
N HIS A 85 -0.56 28.37 -3.92
CA HIS A 85 0.00 29.19 -2.84
C HIS A 85 -0.52 30.63 -2.93
N SER A 86 -1.67 30.88 -2.33
CA SER A 86 -1.94 32.02 -1.43
C SER A 86 -3.42 32.03 -1.05
N ILE A 87 -3.75 31.47 0.11
CA ILE A 87 -4.86 32.01 0.90
C ILE A 87 -4.17 32.91 1.95
N PRO A 88 -4.30 34.24 1.89
CA PRO A 88 -3.86 35.10 2.98
C PRO A 88 -4.65 34.72 4.23
N GLY A 89 -3.92 34.39 5.30
CA GLY A 89 -4.48 33.87 6.53
C GLY A 89 -5.55 34.78 7.13
N VAL A 90 -6.73 34.21 7.36
CA VAL A 90 -7.66 34.72 8.36
C VAL A 90 -7.13 34.20 9.70
N TYR A 91 -6.49 35.08 10.47
CA TYR A 91 -6.25 34.82 11.89
C TYR A 91 -7.61 34.86 12.60
N LEU A 92 -8.06 33.69 13.05
CA LEU A 92 -9.05 33.57 14.10
C LEU A 92 -8.31 33.44 15.43
N ASN A 93 -8.72 34.29 16.38
CA ASN A 93 -8.88 34.00 17.81
C ASN A 93 -7.60 34.05 18.69
N ASP A 94 -7.56 34.56 19.94
CA ASP A 94 -8.57 34.97 20.94
C ASP A 94 -7.90 35.90 21.98
N TYR A 95 -8.60 36.97 22.42
CA TYR A 95 -8.90 37.36 23.82
C TYR A 95 -9.69 38.67 23.86
#